data_AF-A0A8J2HE02-F1
#
_entry.id   AF-A0A8J2HE02-F1
#
_cell.length_a   1.000
_cell.length_b   1.000
_cell.length_c   1.000
_cell.angle_alpha   90.00
_cell.angle_beta   90.00
_cell.angle_gamma   90.00
#
_symmetry.space_group_name_H-M   'P 1'
#
loop_
_entity.id
_entity.type
_entity.pdbx_description
1 polymer ?
#
loop_
_entity_poly.entity_id
_entity_poly.type
_entity_poly.pdbx_seq_one_letter_code
_entity_poly.pdbx_strand_id
1 'polypeptide(L)'
;MANKINKESHCTTSHKIVQWNINGFFTRIEHLKILQNQLNPSIICIQETNFKNNQIGKLKNYNCFNKNRNNPTHANGGVTIFVKDEIQVNEISVLSNLETTSIRIALGAFRSSPNTSLLAESHELPFELRSLIQSLRYMASSTCHINNPLHTTNDDKSESDKAYRLQPQFPQPLTCRIRQAIQDPLLEINKSDTANIVYKNLFYELINRYEGFQHNYTDGSVKDSKRGCVVVYNEQEQLFKLPKSFSIFSCEAYAIQKAVELSANLQLDKVLILSDSKSVLEALNNYNTRDSRIQSIQQKLQNRAQHGYHIILAWIPSHQQITGNEKADAAAKRALQEGQDQTSDPLSINDFKKTIDQYVWAKWNGIWNSKHTSLLD
;
A
#
# COMPACT_ATOMS: atom_id res chain seq x y z
N MET A 1 13.11 24.06 48.16
CA MET A 1 12.00 23.40 48.86
C MET A 1 10.78 23.51 47.97
N ALA A 2 10.59 22.62 47.00
CA ALA A 2 9.97 21.31 47.18
C ALA A 2 8.63 21.41 47.93
N ASN A 3 7.54 21.46 47.17
CA ASN A 3 6.30 20.77 47.53
C ASN A 3 5.62 20.29 46.25
N LYS A 4 6.06 19.10 45.82
CA LYS A 4 5.29 18.15 45.02
C LYS A 4 3.96 17.92 45.75
N ILE A 5 2.86 18.43 45.22
CA ILE A 5 1.53 17.90 45.52
C ILE A 5 1.23 16.91 44.39
N ASN A 6 1.77 15.70 44.52
CA ASN A 6 1.16 14.53 43.90
C ASN A 6 0.26 13.90 44.96
N LYS A 7 -1.03 13.83 44.67
CA LYS A 7 -1.77 12.57 44.80
C LYS A 7 -3.01 12.66 43.94
N GLU A 8 -2.90 11.98 42.80
CA GLU A 8 -3.97 11.41 42.03
C GLU A 8 -5.09 10.92 42.96
N SER A 9 -6.30 11.42 42.74
CA SER A 9 -7.52 10.69 43.06
C SER A 9 -8.38 10.64 41.80
N HIS A 10 -7.80 10.11 40.72
CA HIS A 10 -8.64 9.47 39.70
C HIS A 10 -9.19 8.21 40.36
N CYS A 11 -10.42 8.29 40.84
CA CYS A 11 -11.22 7.13 41.16
C CYS A 11 -11.49 6.41 39.83
N THR A 12 -10.57 5.56 39.37
CA THR A 12 -10.82 4.64 38.27
C THR A 12 -11.69 3.52 38.82
N THR A 13 -12.99 3.79 38.96
CA THR A 13 -13.97 2.71 39.08
C THR A 13 -13.88 1.86 37.82
N SER A 14 -13.16 0.73 37.92
CA SER A 14 -13.04 -0.23 36.84
C SER A 14 -14.42 -0.84 36.58
N HIS A 15 -15.10 -0.33 35.56
CA HIS A 15 -16.39 -0.86 35.14
C HIS A 15 -16.18 -2.20 34.43
N LYS A 16 -16.82 -3.26 34.93
CA LYS A 16 -16.79 -4.57 34.27
C LYS A 16 -17.81 -4.59 33.14
N ILE A 17 -17.35 -4.74 31.91
CA ILE A 17 -18.20 -4.85 30.72
C ILE A 17 -18.22 -6.29 30.25
N VAL A 18 -19.41 -6.86 30.10
CA VAL A 18 -19.60 -8.19 29.49
C VAL A 18 -20.25 -8.01 28.13
N GLN A 19 -19.68 -8.63 27.11
CA GLN A 19 -20.30 -8.72 25.79
C GLN A 19 -20.66 -10.17 25.49
N TRP A 20 -21.89 -10.40 25.02
CA TRP A 20 -22.35 -11.74 24.70
C TRP A 20 -23.31 -11.75 23.50
N ASN A 21 -22.98 -12.55 22.48
CA ASN A 21 -23.96 -12.96 21.47
C ASN A 21 -24.86 -14.05 22.08
N ILE A 22 -26.05 -13.67 22.52
CA ILE A 22 -26.95 -14.57 23.26
C ILE A 22 -27.71 -15.49 22.31
N ASN A 23 -27.91 -15.12 21.05
CA ASN A 23 -28.69 -15.87 20.05
C ASN A 23 -30.04 -16.35 20.61
N GLY A 24 -30.93 -15.40 20.93
CA GLY A 24 -32.21 -15.61 21.59
C GLY A 24 -32.16 -15.25 23.08
N PHE A 25 -32.69 -14.07 23.43
CA PHE A 25 -32.66 -13.58 24.81
C PHE A 25 -33.55 -14.41 25.74
N PHE A 26 -34.81 -14.63 25.37
CA PHE A 26 -35.78 -15.33 26.24
C PHE A 26 -35.45 -16.80 26.44
N THR A 27 -34.79 -17.44 25.47
CA THR A 27 -34.36 -18.85 25.57
C THR A 27 -33.19 -19.03 26.54
N ARG A 28 -32.42 -17.99 26.82
CA ARG A 28 -31.17 -18.07 27.62
C ARG A 28 -31.12 -17.10 28.79
N ILE A 29 -32.25 -16.52 29.18
CA ILE A 29 -32.32 -15.52 30.25
C ILE A 29 -31.85 -16.06 31.61
N GLU A 30 -32.10 -17.33 31.92
CA GLU A 30 -31.62 -17.94 33.17
C GLU A 30 -30.09 -18.03 33.22
N HIS A 31 -29.45 -18.31 32.09
CA HIS A 31 -27.98 -18.31 32.00
C HIS A 31 -27.43 -16.89 32.19
N LEU A 32 -28.13 -15.89 31.66
CA LEU A 32 -27.78 -14.48 31.84
C LEU A 32 -27.89 -14.05 33.32
N LYS A 33 -28.92 -14.53 34.06
CA LYS A 33 -29.05 -14.27 35.50
C LYS A 33 -27.94 -14.94 36.32
N ILE A 34 -27.55 -16.16 35.97
CA ILE A 34 -26.41 -16.84 36.60
C ILE A 34 -25.13 -16.02 36.39
N LEU A 35 -24.89 -15.57 35.15
CA LEU A 35 -23.75 -14.74 34.80
C LEU A 35 -23.78 -13.40 35.55
N GLN A 36 -24.95 -12.77 35.66
CA GLN A 36 -25.16 -11.55 36.45
C GLN A 36 -24.72 -11.76 37.90
N ASN A 37 -25.13 -12.86 38.53
CA ASN A 37 -24.79 -13.15 39.93
C ASN A 37 -23.29 -13.44 40.12
N GLN A 38 -22.66 -14.11 39.16
CA GLN A 38 -21.25 -14.49 39.23
C GLN A 38 -20.31 -13.31 38.97
N LEU A 39 -20.57 -12.54 37.91
CA LEU A 39 -19.64 -11.51 37.43
C LEU A 39 -19.98 -10.11 37.94
N ASN A 40 -21.23 -9.89 38.39
CA ASN A 40 -21.77 -8.62 38.84
C ASN A 40 -21.35 -7.42 37.94
N PRO A 41 -21.54 -7.50 36.60
CA PRO A 41 -20.97 -6.53 35.66
C PRO A 41 -21.57 -5.13 35.82
N SER A 42 -20.83 -4.09 35.42
CA SER A 42 -21.36 -2.73 35.34
C SER A 42 -22.23 -2.53 34.11
N ILE A 43 -21.85 -3.16 32.99
CA ILE A 43 -22.52 -3.06 31.69
C ILE A 43 -22.57 -4.46 31.05
N ILE A 44 -23.71 -4.82 30.45
CA ILE A 44 -23.89 -6.04 29.66
C ILE A 44 -24.37 -5.68 28.26
N CYS A 45 -23.57 -6.00 27.25
CA CYS A 45 -23.87 -5.77 25.84
C CYS A 45 -24.30 -7.10 25.19
N ILE A 46 -25.55 -7.17 24.73
CA ILE A 46 -26.14 -8.39 24.16
C ILE A 46 -26.43 -8.20 22.67
N GLN A 47 -26.05 -9.19 21.87
CA GLN A 47 -26.32 -9.27 20.43
C GLN A 47 -27.18 -10.50 20.09
N GLU A 48 -27.85 -10.44 18.94
CA GLU A 48 -28.78 -11.48 18.46
C GLU A 48 -29.90 -11.75 19.48
N THR A 49 -30.54 -10.68 19.98
CA THR A 49 -31.58 -10.79 21.01
C THR A 49 -32.84 -11.52 20.51
N ASN A 50 -33.12 -11.43 19.21
CA ASN A 50 -34.25 -12.07 18.53
C ASN A 50 -35.61 -11.71 19.17
N PHE A 51 -35.79 -10.43 19.52
CA PHE A 51 -37.08 -9.94 20.02
C PHE A 51 -38.14 -9.90 18.91
N LYS A 52 -39.37 -10.33 19.23
CA LYS A 52 -40.56 -10.12 18.38
C LYS A 52 -41.23 -8.80 18.76
N ASN A 53 -42.02 -8.21 17.84
CA ASN A 53 -42.70 -6.91 18.01
C ASN A 53 -43.11 -6.57 19.46
N ASN A 54 -42.71 -5.38 19.93
CA ASN A 54 -42.91 -4.83 21.29
C ASN A 54 -42.32 -5.61 22.47
N GLN A 55 -41.58 -6.70 22.26
CA GLN A 55 -40.87 -7.37 23.34
C GLN A 55 -39.64 -6.56 23.78
N ILE A 56 -39.53 -6.36 25.09
CA ILE A 56 -38.42 -5.68 25.75
C ILE A 56 -37.83 -6.67 26.76
N GLY A 57 -36.55 -7.00 26.61
CA GLY A 57 -35.82 -7.76 27.63
C GLY A 57 -35.60 -6.88 28.86
N LYS A 58 -36.09 -7.29 30.03
CA LYS A 58 -35.81 -6.64 31.31
C LYS A 58 -34.85 -7.49 32.12
N LEU A 59 -33.89 -6.85 32.78
CA LEU A 59 -32.97 -7.49 33.72
C LEU A 59 -33.04 -6.72 35.04
N LYS A 60 -33.09 -7.43 36.17
CA LYS A 60 -33.25 -6.80 37.49
C LYS A 60 -31.99 -6.00 37.84
N ASN A 61 -32.17 -4.77 38.31
CA ASN A 61 -31.12 -3.79 38.68
C ASN A 61 -30.33 -3.20 37.50
N TYR A 62 -30.87 -3.28 36.27
CA TYR A 62 -30.26 -2.68 35.09
C TYR A 62 -31.28 -1.90 34.26
N ASN A 63 -30.89 -0.68 33.89
CA ASN A 63 -31.46 0.11 32.82
C ASN A 63 -31.19 -0.57 31.48
N CYS A 64 -32.17 -0.54 30.58
CA CYS A 64 -32.14 -1.30 29.33
C CYS A 64 -32.34 -0.39 28.12
N PHE A 65 -31.43 -0.47 27.16
CA PHE A 65 -31.46 0.25 25.88
C PHE A 65 -31.50 -0.77 24.73
N ASN A 66 -32.55 -0.72 23.91
CA ASN A 66 -32.78 -1.72 22.86
C ASN A 66 -32.78 -1.08 21.48
N LYS A 67 -32.17 -1.75 20.50
CA LYS A 67 -32.29 -1.40 19.08
C LYS A 67 -32.63 -2.65 18.28
N ASN A 68 -33.89 -2.71 17.85
CA ASN A 68 -34.43 -3.78 17.01
C ASN A 68 -34.51 -3.34 15.54
N ARG A 69 -34.65 -4.30 14.62
CA ARG A 69 -34.92 -4.00 13.21
C ARG A 69 -36.33 -3.42 13.06
N ASN A 70 -36.51 -2.48 12.13
CA ASN A 70 -37.83 -1.92 11.81
C ASN A 70 -38.65 -2.96 11.02
N ASN A 71 -39.89 -3.22 11.43
CA ASN A 71 -40.84 -4.17 10.81
C ASN A 71 -40.28 -5.61 10.58
N PRO A 72 -39.91 -6.35 11.64
CA PRO A 72 -39.46 -7.72 11.49
C PRO A 72 -40.66 -8.67 11.22
N THR A 73 -40.64 -9.36 10.08
CA THR A 73 -41.59 -10.45 9.77
C THR A 73 -41.35 -11.71 10.64
N HIS A 74 -40.12 -11.87 11.12
CA HIS A 74 -39.67 -12.93 12.02
C HIS A 74 -38.70 -12.38 13.07
N ALA A 75 -38.54 -13.07 14.20
CA ALA A 75 -37.64 -12.66 15.27
C ALA A 75 -36.17 -12.79 14.82
N ASN A 76 -35.60 -11.72 14.29
CA ASN A 76 -34.30 -11.72 13.64
C ASN A 76 -33.41 -10.57 14.15
N GLY A 77 -32.30 -10.93 14.78
CA GLY A 77 -31.27 -10.00 15.23
C GLY A 77 -31.73 -9.10 16.38
N GLY A 78 -31.02 -7.99 16.54
CA GLY A 78 -31.28 -7.00 17.59
C GLY A 78 -30.14 -6.91 18.59
N VAL A 79 -30.01 -5.74 19.21
CA VAL A 79 -29.00 -5.47 20.24
C VAL A 79 -29.65 -4.84 21.47
N THR A 80 -29.14 -5.20 22.64
CA THR A 80 -29.57 -4.66 23.93
C THR A 80 -28.35 -4.33 24.78
N ILE A 81 -28.34 -3.16 25.39
CA ILE A 81 -27.35 -2.77 26.39
C ILE A 81 -28.07 -2.67 27.74
N PHE A 82 -27.60 -3.43 28.72
CA PHE A 82 -28.00 -3.32 30.11
C PHE A 82 -26.92 -2.55 30.88
N VAL A 83 -27.30 -1.51 31.61
CA VAL A 83 -26.40 -0.74 32.48
C VAL A 83 -26.97 -0.71 33.88
N LYS A 84 -26.16 -0.98 34.91
CA LYS A 84 -26.64 -0.98 36.30
C LYS A 84 -27.37 0.32 36.64
N ASP A 85 -28.46 0.22 37.41
CA ASP A 85 -29.32 1.35 37.78
C ASP A 85 -28.57 2.48 38.50
N GLU A 86 -27.49 2.12 39.21
CA GLU A 86 -26.62 3.03 39.96
C GLU A 86 -25.72 3.91 39.05
N ILE A 87 -25.59 3.57 37.77
CA ILE A 87 -24.73 4.28 36.82
C ILE A 87 -25.58 5.26 36.00
N GLN A 88 -25.22 6.54 36.02
CA GLN A 88 -25.85 7.54 35.16
C GLN A 88 -25.48 7.30 33.69
N VAL A 89 -26.50 7.25 32.83
CA VAL A 89 -26.36 7.02 31.38
C VAL A 89 -27.18 8.05 30.62
N ASN A 90 -26.62 8.53 29.50
CA ASN A 90 -27.33 9.36 28.53
C ASN A 90 -27.35 8.64 27.18
N GLU A 91 -28.55 8.42 26.63
CA GLU A 91 -28.70 7.89 25.28
C GLU A 91 -28.41 8.98 24.24
N ILE A 92 -27.58 8.66 23.25
CA ILE A 92 -27.27 9.55 22.14
C ILE A 92 -28.01 9.04 20.90
N SER A 93 -28.99 9.80 20.44
CA SER A 93 -29.65 9.53 19.16
C SER A 93 -28.67 9.78 18.01
N VAL A 94 -28.22 8.70 17.39
CA VAL A 94 -27.35 8.76 16.21
C VAL A 94 -28.21 9.14 15.00
N LEU A 95 -28.33 10.45 14.75
CA LEU A 95 -29.05 11.04 13.60
C LEU A 95 -28.17 11.13 12.34
N SER A 96 -26.85 10.99 12.50
CA SER A 96 -25.85 11.04 11.42
C SER A 96 -25.13 9.70 11.28
N ASN A 97 -24.18 9.59 10.35
CA ASN A 97 -23.33 8.41 10.27
C ASN A 97 -22.65 8.16 11.64
N LEU A 98 -22.70 6.92 12.13
CA LEU A 98 -22.15 6.50 13.42
C LEU A 98 -20.68 6.93 13.57
N GLU A 99 -19.93 6.88 12.47
CA GLU A 99 -18.54 7.32 12.41
C GLU A 99 -18.36 8.80 12.76
N THR A 100 -19.21 9.68 12.21
CA THR A 100 -19.12 11.11 12.48
C THR A 100 -19.54 11.44 13.90
N THR A 101 -20.44 10.64 14.48
CA THR A 101 -20.82 10.75 15.89
C THR A 101 -19.64 10.34 16.79
N SER A 102 -18.93 9.26 16.45
CA SER A 102 -17.72 8.84 17.17
C SER A 102 -16.61 9.88 17.10
N ILE A 103 -16.33 10.44 15.91
CA ILE A 103 -15.33 11.50 15.72
C ILE A 103 -15.72 12.75 16.53
N ARG A 104 -17.00 13.11 16.53
CA ARG A 104 -17.51 14.25 17.31
C ARG A 104 -17.24 14.08 18.81
N ILE A 105 -17.49 12.89 19.33
CA ILE A 105 -17.23 12.57 20.74
C ILE A 105 -15.72 12.62 21.02
N ALA A 106 -14.90 12.01 20.15
CA ALA A 106 -13.44 11.97 20.32
C ALA A 106 -12.80 13.37 20.28
N LEU A 107 -13.29 14.25 19.41
CA LEU A 107 -12.81 15.63 19.28
C LEU A 107 -13.42 16.57 20.35
N GLY A 108 -14.41 16.13 21.12
CA GLY A 108 -15.15 17.02 22.04
C GLY A 108 -15.93 18.12 21.34
N ALA A 109 -16.31 17.92 20.07
CA ALA A 109 -16.93 18.96 19.26
C ALA A 109 -18.42 19.15 19.56
N PHE A 110 -18.93 20.37 19.37
CA PHE A 110 -20.32 20.71 19.61
C PHE A 110 -21.27 19.85 18.76
N ARG A 111 -22.49 19.60 19.23
CA ARG A 111 -23.52 18.87 18.46
C ARG A 111 -23.89 19.57 17.15
N SER A 112 -23.76 20.89 17.10
CA SER A 112 -24.02 21.73 15.92
C SER A 112 -22.88 21.73 14.89
N SER A 113 -21.68 21.20 15.22
CA SER A 113 -20.55 21.25 14.28
C SER A 113 -20.87 20.47 12.99
N PRO A 114 -20.59 21.03 11.81
CA PRO A 114 -20.83 20.35 10.54
C PRO A 114 -20.01 19.06 10.44
N ASN A 115 -20.62 18.00 9.91
CA ASN A 115 -19.95 16.70 9.73
C ASN A 115 -18.67 16.80 8.88
N THR A 116 -18.65 17.69 7.88
CA THR A 116 -17.47 17.91 7.04
C THR A 116 -16.32 18.53 7.82
N SER A 117 -16.60 19.51 8.68
CA SER A 117 -15.58 20.13 9.53
C SER A 117 -14.96 19.13 10.49
N LEU A 118 -15.76 18.23 11.06
CA LEU A 118 -15.25 17.15 11.92
C LEU A 118 -14.33 16.19 11.19
N LEU A 119 -14.70 15.81 9.96
CA LEU A 119 -13.89 14.92 9.12
C LEU A 119 -12.57 15.58 8.71
N ALA A 120 -12.60 16.86 8.35
CA ALA A 120 -11.40 17.62 8.04
C ALA A 120 -10.45 17.73 9.25
N GLU A 121 -10.99 18.08 10.42
CA GLU A 121 -10.23 18.24 11.66
C GLU A 121 -9.63 16.92 12.17
N SER A 122 -10.34 15.82 11.99
CA SER A 122 -9.84 14.48 12.34
C SER A 122 -8.93 13.85 11.28
N HIS A 123 -8.70 14.52 10.15
CA HIS A 123 -8.00 13.97 8.99
C HIS A 123 -8.61 12.67 8.46
N GLU A 124 -9.92 12.48 8.63
CA GLU A 124 -10.66 11.30 8.18
C GLU A 124 -11.48 11.62 6.92
N LEU A 125 -11.48 10.69 5.95
CA LEU A 125 -12.32 10.81 4.76
C LEU A 125 -13.77 10.38 5.06
N PRO A 126 -14.78 10.94 4.36
CA PRO A 126 -16.14 10.42 4.41
C PRO A 126 -16.21 8.92 4.11
N PHE A 127 -17.12 8.22 4.79
CA PHE A 127 -17.35 6.79 4.63
C PHE A 127 -17.47 6.36 3.16
N GLU A 128 -18.26 7.10 2.38
CA GLU A 128 -18.55 6.77 0.98
C GLU A 128 -17.27 6.79 0.14
N LEU A 129 -16.36 7.72 0.43
CA LEU A 129 -15.06 7.81 -0.24
C LEU A 129 -14.10 6.74 0.26
N ARG A 130 -14.08 6.43 1.56
CA ARG A 130 -13.25 5.33 2.11
C ARG A 130 -13.70 3.97 1.57
N SER A 131 -15.00 3.72 1.53
CA SER A 131 -15.61 2.52 0.95
C SER A 131 -15.31 2.41 -0.54
N LEU A 132 -15.40 3.52 -1.28
CA LEU A 132 -15.02 3.57 -2.70
C LEU A 132 -13.53 3.27 -2.91
N ILE A 133 -12.63 3.88 -2.14
CA ILE A 133 -11.19 3.58 -2.19
C ILE A 133 -10.97 2.10 -1.93
N GLN A 134 -11.56 1.57 -0.86
CA GLN A 134 -11.35 0.18 -0.48
C GLN A 134 -11.86 -0.78 -1.55
N SER A 135 -13.00 -0.47 -2.18
CA SER A 135 -13.57 -1.21 -3.30
C SER A 135 -12.71 -1.12 -4.55
N LEU A 136 -12.25 0.07 -4.93
CA LEU A 136 -11.37 0.28 -6.10
C LEU A 136 -10.01 -0.39 -5.91
N ARG A 137 -9.41 -0.28 -4.72
CA ARG A 137 -8.15 -0.95 -4.36
C ARG A 137 -8.32 -2.46 -4.35
N TYR A 138 -9.45 -2.96 -3.86
CA TYR A 138 -9.78 -4.38 -3.89
C TYR A 138 -9.92 -4.86 -5.34
N MET A 139 -10.69 -4.17 -6.19
CA MET A 139 -10.83 -4.50 -7.61
C MET A 139 -9.48 -4.48 -8.33
N ALA A 140 -8.67 -3.44 -8.13
CA ALA A 140 -7.34 -3.32 -8.72
C ALA A 140 -6.38 -4.42 -8.29
N SER A 141 -6.42 -4.78 -7.00
CA SER A 141 -5.62 -5.90 -6.49
C SER A 141 -6.12 -7.20 -7.11
N SER A 142 -7.44 -7.35 -7.26
CA SER A 142 -8.08 -8.53 -7.86
C SER A 142 -7.72 -8.72 -9.33
N THR A 143 -7.60 -7.63 -10.11
CA THR A 143 -7.24 -7.67 -11.54
C THR A 143 -5.76 -7.91 -11.81
N CYS A 144 -4.90 -7.73 -10.81
CA CYS A 144 -3.44 -7.84 -10.95
C CYS A 144 -2.84 -9.07 -10.23
N HIS A 145 -3.66 -9.82 -9.47
CA HIS A 145 -3.26 -11.08 -8.86
C HIS A 145 -3.67 -12.25 -9.76
N ILE A 146 -2.67 -12.84 -10.42
CA ILE A 146 -2.84 -13.93 -11.38
C ILE A 146 -3.39 -15.24 -10.74
N ASN A 147 -3.32 -15.38 -9.41
CA ASN A 147 -3.81 -16.54 -8.64
C ASN A 147 -5.13 -16.26 -7.86
N ASN A 148 -5.89 -15.23 -8.23
CA ASN A 148 -7.21 -14.99 -7.63
C ASN A 148 -8.20 -16.12 -8.03
N PRO A 149 -9.04 -16.67 -7.13
CA PRO A 149 -10.05 -17.68 -7.49
C PRO A 149 -11.01 -17.28 -8.63
N LEU A 150 -11.14 -15.98 -8.92
CA LEU A 150 -11.88 -15.45 -10.10
C LEU A 150 -11.04 -15.36 -11.39
N HIS A 151 -9.79 -15.81 -11.39
CA HIS A 151 -8.83 -15.75 -12.50
C HIS A 151 -8.40 -17.15 -13.02
N THR A 152 -8.89 -18.23 -12.42
CA THR A 152 -8.65 -19.66 -12.76
C THR A 152 -7.20 -20.07 -13.12
N THR A 153 -6.63 -20.82 -12.17
CA THR A 153 -5.51 -21.80 -12.26
C THR A 153 -4.07 -21.28 -12.22
N ASN A 154 -3.41 -21.59 -11.12
CA ASN A 154 -1.95 -21.67 -10.95
C ASN A 154 -1.66 -22.40 -9.63
N ASP A 155 -0.75 -23.39 -9.67
CA ASP A 155 0.10 -23.88 -8.57
C ASP A 155 1.27 -24.60 -9.29
N ASP A 156 2.57 -24.39 -9.02
CA ASP A 156 3.29 -24.52 -7.75
C ASP A 156 4.64 -23.76 -7.78
N LYS A 157 5.11 -23.27 -6.62
CA LYS A 157 6.47 -22.76 -6.39
C LYS A 157 7.00 -23.18 -5.00
N SER A 158 7.90 -24.15 -4.92
CA SER A 158 8.83 -24.27 -3.76
C SER A 158 10.10 -25.16 -3.92
N GLU A 159 10.48 -25.63 -5.12
CA GLU A 159 11.57 -26.62 -5.27
C GLU A 159 12.94 -26.07 -5.75
N SER A 160 13.00 -24.86 -6.31
CA SER A 160 14.18 -24.39 -7.07
C SER A 160 15.43 -24.07 -6.22
N ASP A 161 15.29 -23.84 -4.91
CA ASP A 161 16.42 -23.47 -4.05
C ASP A 161 17.17 -24.67 -3.46
N LYS A 162 16.56 -25.87 -3.45
CA LYS A 162 17.21 -27.08 -2.93
C LYS A 162 18.09 -27.76 -3.97
N ALA A 163 17.74 -27.67 -5.26
CA ALA A 163 18.43 -28.34 -6.35
C ALA A 163 19.88 -27.85 -6.58
N TYR A 164 20.20 -26.58 -6.29
CA TYR A 164 21.52 -26.03 -6.58
C TYR A 164 22.63 -26.48 -5.63
N ARG A 165 22.31 -26.86 -4.38
CA ARG A 165 23.33 -27.34 -3.42
C ARG A 165 23.96 -28.68 -3.82
N LEU A 166 23.42 -29.33 -4.87
CA LEU A 166 23.81 -30.67 -5.28
C LEU A 166 24.71 -30.69 -6.53
N GLN A 167 24.92 -29.58 -7.26
CA GLN A 167 25.69 -29.58 -8.51
C GLN A 167 26.51 -28.29 -8.74
N PRO A 168 27.83 -28.27 -8.46
CA PRO A 168 28.70 -27.10 -8.61
C PRO A 168 29.16 -26.80 -10.06
N GLN A 169 28.60 -27.47 -11.06
CA GLN A 169 29.04 -27.38 -12.47
C GLN A 169 28.19 -26.39 -13.31
N PHE A 170 27.18 -25.75 -12.71
CA PHE A 170 26.33 -24.76 -13.35
C PHE A 170 26.65 -23.34 -12.86
N PRO A 171 26.54 -22.31 -13.73
CA PRO A 171 26.73 -20.91 -13.33
C PRO A 171 25.80 -20.55 -12.17
N GLN A 172 26.33 -19.80 -11.20
CA GLN A 172 25.62 -19.44 -9.98
C GLN A 172 24.23 -18.83 -10.27
N PRO A 173 23.22 -19.16 -9.45
CA PRO A 173 21.90 -18.53 -9.50
C PRO A 173 22.00 -17.01 -9.55
N LEU A 174 21.08 -16.37 -10.28
CA LEU A 174 21.05 -14.91 -10.47
C LEU A 174 21.10 -14.17 -9.11
N THR A 175 20.48 -14.72 -8.07
CA THR A 175 20.59 -14.34 -6.65
C THR A 175 22.04 -14.14 -6.17
N CYS A 176 22.93 -15.08 -6.46
CA CYS A 176 24.33 -15.06 -6.00
C CYS A 176 25.18 -14.08 -6.83
N ARG A 177 24.91 -13.97 -8.13
CA ARG A 177 25.55 -12.99 -9.02
C ARG A 177 25.14 -11.55 -8.69
N ILE A 178 23.86 -11.33 -8.38
CA ILE A 178 23.34 -10.03 -7.92
C ILE A 178 23.83 -9.73 -6.50
N ARG A 179 23.91 -10.71 -5.59
CA ARG A 179 24.45 -10.52 -4.23
C ARG A 179 25.94 -10.15 -4.23
N GLN A 180 26.74 -10.65 -5.18
CA GLN A 180 28.13 -10.21 -5.37
C GLN A 180 28.24 -8.83 -6.07
N ALA A 181 27.22 -8.42 -6.84
CA ALA A 181 27.11 -7.06 -7.36
C ALA A 181 26.58 -6.03 -6.32
N ILE A 182 25.99 -6.50 -5.22
CA ILE A 182 25.44 -5.67 -4.12
C ILE A 182 26.43 -5.51 -2.95
N GLN A 183 27.57 -6.23 -2.95
CA GLN A 183 28.72 -5.89 -2.09
C GLN A 183 29.57 -4.79 -2.72
N ASP A 184 28.93 -3.74 -3.23
CA ASP A 184 29.62 -2.59 -3.77
C ASP A 184 29.80 -1.55 -2.64
N PRO A 185 31.04 -1.13 -2.31
CA PRO A 185 31.31 -0.04 -1.35
C PRO A 185 30.50 1.25 -1.63
N LEU A 186 30.01 1.42 -2.86
CA LEU A 186 29.14 2.52 -3.27
C LEU A 186 27.80 2.64 -2.54
N LEU A 187 27.28 1.56 -1.94
CA LEU A 187 25.96 1.56 -1.29
C LEU A 187 25.95 2.15 0.12
N GLU A 188 27.12 2.33 0.75
CA GLU A 188 27.26 2.82 2.13
C GLU A 188 27.61 4.31 2.24
N ILE A 189 27.92 4.99 1.12
CA ILE A 189 28.47 6.35 1.18
C ILE A 189 27.37 7.41 1.01
N ASN A 190 27.30 8.34 1.97
CA ASN A 190 26.38 9.48 1.95
C ASN A 190 26.65 10.38 0.73
N LYS A 191 25.60 10.65 -0.06
CA LYS A 191 25.66 11.44 -1.30
C LYS A 191 26.08 12.91 -1.09
N SER A 192 26.03 13.42 0.14
CA SER A 192 26.36 14.82 0.48
C SER A 192 27.85 15.09 0.63
N ASP A 193 28.66 14.08 0.97
CA ASP A 193 30.04 14.28 1.48
C ASP A 193 31.12 13.57 0.65
N THR A 194 30.75 12.96 -0.49
CA THR A 194 31.66 12.16 -1.31
C THR A 194 32.07 12.91 -2.58
N ALA A 195 33.37 13.14 -2.75
CA ALA A 195 33.89 13.84 -3.93
C ALA A 195 33.60 13.07 -5.24
N ASN A 196 33.16 13.76 -6.29
CA ASN A 196 32.81 13.20 -7.61
C ASN A 196 33.91 12.27 -8.19
N ILE A 197 35.18 12.54 -7.87
CA ILE A 197 36.32 11.71 -8.31
C ILE A 197 36.22 10.26 -7.81
N VAL A 198 35.67 10.03 -6.62
CA VAL A 198 35.51 8.70 -6.03
C VAL A 198 34.46 7.90 -6.79
N TYR A 199 33.32 8.52 -7.12
CA TYR A 199 32.28 7.88 -7.92
C TYR A 199 32.74 7.56 -9.34
N LYS A 200 33.55 8.43 -9.95
CA LYS A 200 34.17 8.16 -11.26
C LYS A 200 35.13 6.97 -11.19
N ASN A 201 35.99 6.92 -10.18
CA ASN A 201 36.91 5.80 -10.01
C ASN A 201 36.17 4.48 -9.81
N LEU A 202 35.16 4.46 -8.93
CA LEU A 202 34.34 3.27 -8.68
C LEU A 202 33.54 2.86 -9.92
N PHE A 203 33.06 3.82 -10.71
CA PHE A 203 32.46 3.54 -12.01
C PHE A 203 33.48 2.90 -12.97
N TYR A 204 34.69 3.44 -13.10
CA TYR A 204 35.70 2.83 -13.96
C TYR A 204 36.15 1.44 -13.46
N GLU A 205 36.20 1.22 -12.15
CA GLU A 205 36.43 -0.11 -11.57
C GLU A 205 35.31 -1.09 -11.92
N LEU A 206 34.05 -0.66 -11.85
CA LEU A 206 32.90 -1.45 -12.26
C LEU A 206 32.98 -1.82 -13.75
N ILE A 207 33.28 -0.85 -14.60
CA ILE A 207 33.42 -1.05 -16.05
C ILE A 207 34.58 -2.02 -16.36
N ASN A 208 35.73 -1.85 -15.69
CA ASN A 208 36.86 -2.76 -15.83
C ASN A 208 36.54 -4.19 -15.33
N ARG A 209 35.77 -4.32 -14.24
CA ARG A 209 35.34 -5.63 -13.71
C ARG A 209 34.48 -6.40 -14.72
N TYR A 210 33.69 -5.68 -15.52
CA TYR A 210 32.83 -6.23 -16.56
C TYR A 210 33.38 -5.94 -17.96
N GLU A 211 34.70 -6.00 -18.13
CA GLU A 211 35.33 -5.84 -19.44
C GLU A 211 34.73 -6.81 -20.47
N GLY A 212 34.42 -6.29 -21.66
CA GLY A 212 33.77 -7.04 -22.74
C GLY A 212 32.25 -7.18 -22.60
N PHE A 213 31.63 -6.65 -21.54
CA PHE A 213 30.17 -6.47 -21.48
C PHE A 213 29.74 -5.26 -22.30
N GLN A 214 28.59 -5.37 -22.95
CA GLN A 214 27.94 -4.27 -23.62
C GLN A 214 27.22 -3.38 -22.60
N HIS A 215 27.37 -2.06 -22.69
CA HIS A 215 26.81 -1.13 -21.72
C HIS A 215 25.48 -0.54 -22.20
N ASN A 216 24.42 -0.74 -21.42
CA ASN A 216 23.12 -0.12 -21.63
C ASN A 216 22.84 0.84 -20.49
N TYR A 217 22.61 2.12 -20.78
CA TYR A 217 22.19 3.11 -19.79
C TYR A 217 20.69 3.28 -19.85
N THR A 218 20.04 3.40 -18.69
CA THR A 218 18.59 3.54 -18.59
C THR A 218 18.23 4.68 -17.67
N ASP A 219 17.19 5.42 -18.04
CA ASP A 219 16.65 6.49 -17.19
C ASP A 219 15.15 6.72 -17.47
N GLY A 220 14.43 7.20 -16.46
CA GLY A 220 13.01 7.54 -16.50
C GLY A 220 12.75 9.01 -16.16
N SER A 221 11.83 9.64 -16.87
CA SER A 221 11.49 11.05 -16.62
C SER A 221 10.00 11.28 -16.44
N VAL A 222 9.71 12.23 -15.55
CA VAL A 222 8.37 12.67 -15.20
C VAL A 222 8.33 14.19 -15.19
N LYS A 223 7.49 14.79 -16.03
CA LYS A 223 7.21 16.23 -16.00
C LYS A 223 5.72 16.48 -16.24
N ASP A 224 5.08 17.17 -15.31
CA ASP A 224 3.64 17.45 -15.33
C ASP A 224 2.82 16.16 -15.53
N SER A 225 2.06 16.07 -16.62
CA SER A 225 1.28 14.89 -17.02
C SER A 225 1.98 13.99 -18.05
N LYS A 226 3.24 14.29 -18.41
CA LYS A 226 4.02 13.52 -19.38
C LYS A 226 4.96 12.56 -18.66
N ARG A 227 5.12 11.36 -19.23
CA ARG A 227 5.99 10.29 -18.73
C ARG A 227 6.79 9.74 -19.89
N GLY A 228 8.03 9.36 -19.63
CA GLY A 228 8.90 8.82 -20.65
C GLY A 228 10.08 8.10 -20.03
N CYS A 229 10.73 7.26 -20.82
CA CYS A 229 11.98 6.62 -20.43
C CYS A 229 12.86 6.40 -21.65
N VAL A 230 14.10 6.03 -21.41
CA VAL A 230 15.07 5.76 -22.46
C VAL A 230 15.92 4.52 -22.15
N VAL A 231 16.37 3.88 -23.21
CA VAL A 231 17.52 2.99 -23.20
C VAL A 231 18.56 3.54 -24.15
N VAL A 232 19.79 3.68 -23.69
CA VAL A 232 20.94 4.11 -24.50
C VAL A 232 21.91 2.95 -24.64
N TYR A 233 22.19 2.55 -25.87
CA TYR A 233 23.15 1.49 -26.21
C TYR A 233 23.96 1.91 -27.44
N ASN A 234 25.29 1.80 -27.38
CA ASN A 234 26.21 2.20 -28.46
C ASN A 234 25.89 3.57 -29.07
N GLU A 235 25.75 4.58 -28.22
CA GLU A 235 25.36 5.95 -28.59
C GLU A 235 23.97 6.11 -29.23
N GLN A 236 23.22 5.03 -29.45
CA GLN A 236 21.86 5.07 -29.94
C GLN A 236 20.86 5.14 -28.79
N GLU A 237 19.80 5.91 -28.98
CA GLU A 237 18.77 6.16 -27.98
C GLU A 237 17.44 5.57 -28.45
N GLN A 238 16.83 4.75 -27.60
CA GLN A 238 15.46 4.29 -27.79
C GLN A 238 14.56 5.01 -26.79
N LEU A 239 13.78 5.96 -27.30
CA LEU A 239 12.90 6.83 -26.53
C LEU A 239 11.50 6.23 -26.48
N PHE A 240 10.93 6.11 -25.28
CA PHE A 240 9.58 5.60 -25.08
C PHE A 240 8.73 6.62 -24.33
N LYS A 241 7.55 6.92 -24.86
CA LYS A 241 6.57 7.77 -24.21
C LYS A 241 5.55 6.91 -23.50
N LEU A 242 5.37 7.17 -22.22
CA LEU A 242 4.64 6.28 -21.31
C LEU A 242 3.30 6.87 -20.89
N PRO A 243 2.35 6.02 -20.43
CA PRO A 243 1.06 6.48 -19.94
C PRO A 243 1.19 7.44 -18.77
N LYS A 244 0.32 8.47 -18.71
CA LYS A 244 0.31 9.50 -17.65
C LYS A 244 0.19 8.93 -16.22
N SER A 245 -0.35 7.73 -16.09
CA SER A 245 -0.57 7.02 -14.83
C SER A 245 0.70 6.39 -14.26
N PHE A 246 1.79 6.28 -15.03
CA PHE A 246 3.05 5.77 -14.53
C PHE A 246 3.66 6.74 -13.51
N SER A 247 4.19 6.22 -12.40
CA SER A 247 5.04 6.98 -11.49
C SER A 247 6.50 7.01 -11.98
N ILE A 248 7.37 7.79 -11.32
CA ILE A 248 8.81 7.81 -11.67
C ILE A 248 9.42 6.41 -11.57
N PHE A 249 9.15 5.69 -10.47
CA PHE A 249 9.55 4.30 -10.27
C PHE A 249 9.15 3.40 -11.44
N SER A 250 7.96 3.62 -11.99
CA SER A 250 7.41 2.88 -13.12
C SER A 250 8.15 3.16 -14.42
N CYS A 251 8.51 4.41 -14.66
CA CYS A 251 9.29 4.81 -15.83
C CYS A 251 10.67 4.17 -15.79
N GLU A 252 11.33 4.22 -14.62
CA GLU A 252 12.63 3.58 -14.38
C GLU A 252 12.59 2.05 -14.57
N ALA A 253 11.60 1.39 -13.97
CA ALA A 253 11.42 -0.06 -14.12
C ALA A 253 11.17 -0.43 -15.60
N TYR A 254 10.39 0.39 -16.30
CA TYR A 254 10.12 0.17 -17.72
C TYR A 254 11.36 0.39 -18.59
N ALA A 255 12.22 1.36 -18.25
CA ALA A 255 13.51 1.58 -18.91
C ALA A 255 14.39 0.32 -18.82
N ILE A 256 14.51 -0.26 -17.62
CA ILE A 256 15.23 -1.52 -17.41
C ILE A 256 14.59 -2.66 -18.19
N GLN A 257 13.25 -2.77 -18.19
CA GLN A 257 12.55 -3.78 -18.97
C GLN A 257 12.90 -3.68 -20.47
N LYS A 258 12.91 -2.47 -21.02
CA LYS A 258 13.28 -2.22 -22.41
C LYS A 258 14.75 -2.51 -22.68
N ALA A 259 15.65 -2.27 -21.73
CA ALA A 259 17.05 -2.63 -21.88
C ALA A 259 17.25 -4.15 -21.96
N VAL A 260 16.48 -4.93 -21.18
CA VAL A 260 16.46 -6.39 -21.28
C VAL A 260 15.89 -6.85 -22.62
N GLU A 261 14.78 -6.26 -23.08
CA GLU A 261 14.19 -6.55 -24.39
C GLU A 261 15.15 -6.23 -25.55
N LEU A 262 15.82 -5.08 -25.49
CA LEU A 262 16.83 -4.67 -26.47
C LEU A 262 17.98 -5.68 -26.53
N SER A 263 18.49 -6.12 -25.37
CA SER A 263 19.54 -7.14 -25.31
C SER A 263 19.10 -8.47 -25.95
N ALA A 264 17.82 -8.82 -25.82
CA ALA A 264 17.27 -10.02 -26.41
C ALA A 264 17.13 -9.90 -27.92
N ASN A 265 16.62 -8.77 -28.41
CA ASN A 265 16.46 -8.50 -29.84
C ASN A 265 17.81 -8.50 -30.58
N LEU A 266 18.86 -7.97 -29.94
CA LEU A 266 20.21 -7.92 -30.48
C LEU A 266 21.03 -9.18 -30.18
N GLN A 267 20.47 -10.15 -29.46
CA GLN A 267 21.14 -11.38 -29.00
C GLN A 267 22.50 -11.12 -28.33
N LEU A 268 22.54 -10.13 -27.43
CA LEU A 268 23.77 -9.78 -26.72
C LEU A 268 24.04 -10.79 -25.61
N ASP A 269 25.21 -11.44 -25.67
CA ASP A 269 25.64 -12.47 -24.72
C ASP A 269 25.97 -11.92 -23.33
N LYS A 270 26.62 -10.75 -23.27
CA LYS A 270 27.09 -10.11 -22.04
C LYS A 270 26.66 -8.64 -22.01
N VAL A 271 25.76 -8.27 -21.11
CA VAL A 271 25.21 -6.92 -21.01
C VAL A 271 25.26 -6.41 -19.57
N LEU A 272 25.77 -5.20 -19.39
CA LEU A 272 25.73 -4.44 -18.15
C LEU A 272 24.71 -3.31 -18.32
N ILE A 273 23.59 -3.44 -17.64
CA ILE A 273 22.53 -2.43 -17.58
C ILE A 273 22.81 -1.52 -16.38
N LEU A 274 23.03 -0.25 -16.67
CA LEU A 274 23.41 0.80 -15.73
C LEU A 274 22.21 1.71 -15.49
N SER A 275 21.75 1.77 -14.24
CA SER A 275 20.60 2.59 -13.81
C SER A 275 20.93 3.34 -12.53
N ASP A 276 20.46 4.58 -12.40
CA ASP A 276 20.58 5.34 -11.16
C ASP A 276 19.41 5.13 -10.18
N SER A 277 18.41 4.35 -10.58
CA SER A 277 17.22 4.05 -9.78
C SER A 277 17.47 2.95 -8.76
N LYS A 278 18.11 3.32 -7.64
CA LYS A 278 18.35 2.41 -6.49
C LYS A 278 17.07 1.70 -6.05
N SER A 279 15.94 2.41 -6.01
CA SER A 279 14.64 1.86 -5.60
C SER A 279 14.15 0.70 -6.48
N VAL A 280 14.39 0.77 -7.80
CA VAL A 280 13.99 -0.30 -8.73
C VAL A 280 14.92 -1.50 -8.61
N LEU A 281 16.23 -1.25 -8.45
CA LEU A 281 17.21 -2.32 -8.24
C LEU A 281 16.96 -3.08 -6.93
N GLU A 282 16.62 -2.36 -5.85
CA GLU A 282 16.21 -2.97 -4.58
C GLU A 282 14.91 -3.78 -4.73
N ALA A 283 13.93 -3.27 -5.49
CA ALA A 283 12.69 -3.98 -5.76
C ALA A 283 12.92 -5.26 -6.59
N LEU A 284 13.81 -5.21 -7.59
CA LEU A 284 14.21 -6.37 -8.40
C LEU A 284 14.94 -7.43 -7.57
N ASN A 285 15.65 -7.01 -6.51
CA ASN A 285 16.30 -7.93 -5.58
C ASN A 285 15.29 -8.62 -4.62
N ASN A 286 14.06 -8.12 -4.51
CA ASN A 286 13.03 -8.72 -3.67
C ASN A 286 12.17 -9.75 -4.44
N TYR A 287 12.41 -11.04 -4.17
CA TYR A 287 11.68 -12.15 -4.78
C TYR A 287 10.19 -12.22 -4.40
N ASN A 288 9.81 -11.62 -3.27
CA ASN A 288 8.43 -11.60 -2.77
C ASN A 288 7.68 -10.31 -3.17
N THR A 289 8.22 -9.55 -4.14
CA THR A 289 7.55 -8.35 -4.64
C THR A 289 6.16 -8.68 -5.20
N ARG A 290 5.20 -7.82 -4.90
CA ARG A 290 3.82 -7.89 -5.45
C ARG A 290 3.63 -6.99 -6.68
N ASP A 291 4.67 -6.27 -7.10
CA ASP A 291 4.59 -5.41 -8.29
C ASP A 291 4.74 -6.26 -9.56
N SER A 292 3.70 -6.30 -10.38
CA SER A 292 3.63 -7.14 -11.59
C SER A 292 4.71 -6.81 -12.63
N ARG A 293 5.17 -5.56 -12.71
CA ARG A 293 6.24 -5.18 -13.65
C ARG A 293 7.58 -5.69 -13.18
N ILE A 294 7.86 -5.56 -11.88
CA ILE A 294 9.09 -6.11 -11.30
C ILE A 294 9.12 -7.63 -11.49
N GLN A 295 7.99 -8.31 -11.27
CA GLN A 295 7.86 -9.74 -11.57
C GLN A 295 8.10 -10.06 -13.06
N SER A 296 7.56 -9.26 -13.99
CA SER A 296 7.78 -9.42 -15.42
C SER A 296 9.26 -9.27 -15.80
N ILE A 297 9.95 -8.25 -15.25
CA ILE A 297 11.39 -8.05 -15.48
C ILE A 297 12.19 -9.23 -14.90
N GLN A 298 11.88 -9.67 -13.69
CA GLN A 298 12.52 -10.84 -13.07
C GLN A 298 12.34 -12.10 -13.94
N GLN A 299 11.15 -12.35 -14.48
CA GLN A 299 10.88 -13.47 -15.38
C GLN A 299 11.71 -13.37 -16.68
N LYS A 300 11.78 -12.19 -17.31
CA LYS A 300 12.59 -11.96 -18.52
C LYS A 300 14.07 -12.19 -18.26
N LEU A 301 14.60 -11.67 -17.16
CA LEU A 301 15.98 -11.88 -16.74
C LEU A 301 16.27 -13.36 -16.48
N GLN A 302 15.36 -14.06 -15.80
CA GLN A 302 15.50 -15.49 -15.53
C GLN A 302 15.49 -16.31 -16.83
N ASN A 303 14.58 -16.00 -17.76
CA ASN A 303 14.52 -16.65 -19.05
C ASN A 303 15.82 -16.44 -19.84
N ARG A 304 16.35 -15.22 -19.90
CA ARG A 304 17.65 -14.93 -20.54
C ARG A 304 18.78 -15.72 -19.89
N ALA A 305 18.84 -15.74 -18.56
CA ALA A 305 19.86 -16.48 -17.83
C ALA A 305 19.81 -18.00 -18.09
N GLN A 306 18.61 -18.58 -18.22
CA GLN A 306 18.42 -20.01 -18.57
C GLN A 306 18.96 -20.35 -19.96
N HIS A 307 18.98 -19.39 -20.88
CA HIS A 307 19.50 -19.55 -22.23
C HIS A 307 20.99 -19.13 -22.36
N GLY A 308 21.71 -18.99 -21.25
CA GLY A 308 23.15 -18.72 -21.24
C GLY A 308 23.54 -17.24 -21.39
N TYR A 309 22.57 -16.32 -21.41
CA TYR A 309 22.87 -14.88 -21.49
C TYR A 309 23.25 -14.31 -20.11
N HIS A 310 24.23 -13.42 -20.10
CA HIS A 310 24.78 -12.77 -18.91
C HIS A 310 24.35 -11.30 -18.86
N ILE A 311 23.22 -11.04 -18.20
CA ILE A 311 22.75 -9.67 -17.95
C ILE A 311 23.04 -9.32 -16.49
N ILE A 312 23.78 -8.24 -16.28
CA ILE A 312 24.11 -7.68 -14.97
C ILE A 312 23.42 -6.32 -14.84
N LEU A 313 22.75 -6.09 -13.71
CA LEU A 313 22.20 -4.80 -13.35
C LEU A 313 23.16 -4.14 -12.35
N ALA A 314 23.57 -2.90 -12.64
CA ALA A 314 24.44 -2.15 -11.75
C ALA A 314 23.87 -0.77 -11.48
N TRP A 315 23.96 -0.37 -10.21
CA TRP A 315 23.60 0.97 -9.80
C TRP A 315 24.73 1.94 -10.14
N ILE A 316 24.37 3.11 -10.67
CA ILE A 316 25.31 4.22 -10.84
C ILE A 316 24.75 5.50 -10.23
N PRO A 317 25.61 6.40 -9.73
CA PRO A 317 25.13 7.65 -9.14
C PRO A 317 24.70 8.65 -10.22
N SER A 318 23.57 9.30 -9.97
CA SER A 318 23.08 10.40 -10.82
C SER A 318 23.96 11.65 -10.71
N HIS A 319 24.06 12.42 -11.80
CA HIS A 319 24.74 13.73 -11.87
C HIS A 319 26.24 13.74 -11.49
N GLN A 320 26.96 12.64 -11.77
CA GLN A 320 28.40 12.50 -11.47
C GLN A 320 29.32 12.59 -12.70
N GLN A 321 28.90 13.25 -13.80
CA GLN A 321 29.69 13.37 -15.03
C GLN A 321 30.07 12.02 -15.65
N ILE A 322 29.17 11.03 -15.53
CA ILE A 322 29.24 9.77 -16.27
C ILE A 322 28.50 10.00 -17.58
N THR A 323 29.24 10.11 -18.69
CA THR A 323 28.72 10.54 -19.99
C THR A 323 27.49 9.75 -20.45
N GLY A 324 27.50 8.42 -20.30
CA GLY A 324 26.36 7.59 -20.67
C GLY A 324 25.10 7.84 -19.84
N ASN A 325 25.26 8.12 -18.55
CA ASN A 325 24.13 8.42 -17.66
C ASN A 325 23.57 9.83 -17.90
N GLU A 326 24.44 10.81 -18.11
CA GLU A 326 24.01 12.18 -18.44
C GLU A 326 23.27 12.22 -19.77
N LYS A 327 23.72 11.41 -20.74
CA LYS A 327 23.00 11.21 -21.99
C LYS A 327 21.64 10.56 -21.77
N ALA A 328 21.55 9.53 -20.93
CA ALA A 328 20.28 8.92 -20.56
C ALA A 328 19.32 9.93 -19.89
N ASP A 329 19.77 10.72 -18.91
CA ASP A 329 18.94 11.75 -18.26
C ASP A 329 18.45 12.83 -19.24
N ALA A 330 19.32 13.30 -20.13
CA ALA A 330 18.93 14.24 -21.17
C ALA A 330 17.92 13.62 -22.16
N ALA A 331 18.11 12.36 -22.54
CA ALA A 331 17.26 11.65 -23.47
C ALA A 331 15.90 11.27 -22.86
N ALA A 332 15.84 10.89 -21.58
CA ALA A 332 14.58 10.61 -20.88
C ALA A 332 13.66 11.85 -20.84
N LYS A 333 14.25 13.05 -20.67
CA LYS A 333 13.51 14.33 -20.76
C LYS A 333 12.94 14.59 -22.16
N ARG A 334 13.66 14.19 -23.22
CA ARG A 334 13.14 14.24 -24.60
C ARG A 334 12.07 13.19 -24.88
N ALA A 335 12.19 12.00 -24.30
CA ALA A 335 11.23 10.91 -24.44
C ALA A 335 9.80 11.31 -24.02
N LEU A 336 9.66 12.31 -23.14
CA LEU A 336 8.37 12.92 -22.77
C LEU A 336 7.56 13.44 -23.98
N GLN A 337 8.22 13.80 -25.08
CA GLN A 337 7.60 14.39 -26.27
C GLN A 337 7.88 13.56 -27.53
N GLU A 338 9.12 13.09 -27.68
CA GLU A 338 9.63 12.45 -28.90
C GLU A 338 9.59 10.91 -28.84
N GLY A 339 9.23 10.33 -27.69
CA GLY A 339 9.22 8.89 -27.50
C GLY A 339 8.12 8.18 -28.27
N GLN A 340 8.38 6.92 -28.64
CA GLN A 340 7.36 6.04 -29.22
C GLN A 340 6.26 5.77 -28.19
N ASP A 341 5.01 6.09 -28.52
CA ASP A 341 3.86 5.95 -27.61
C ASP A 341 3.62 4.47 -27.23
N GLN A 342 3.76 4.17 -25.94
CA GLN A 342 3.42 2.87 -25.37
C GLN A 342 2.06 2.97 -24.67
N THR A 343 0.99 2.57 -25.35
CA THR A 343 -0.39 2.64 -24.83
C THR A 343 -0.89 1.32 -24.23
N SER A 344 -0.14 0.23 -24.41
CA SER A 344 -0.62 -1.14 -24.16
C SER A 344 -0.09 -1.80 -22.89
N ASP A 345 0.84 -1.18 -22.14
CA ASP A 345 1.39 -1.84 -20.96
C ASP A 345 0.46 -1.75 -19.74
N PRO A 346 0.14 -2.90 -19.10
CA PRO A 346 -0.77 -2.93 -17.97
C PRO A 346 -0.18 -2.17 -16.78
N LEU A 347 -1.02 -1.32 -16.19
CA LEU A 347 -0.71 -0.54 -15.00
C LEU A 347 -0.36 -1.45 -13.82
N SER A 348 0.71 -1.11 -13.09
CA SER A 348 0.96 -1.69 -11.77
C SER A 348 -0.14 -1.28 -10.80
N ILE A 349 -0.49 -2.19 -9.87
CA ILE A 349 -1.41 -1.91 -8.75
C ILE A 349 -1.00 -0.63 -8.01
N ASN A 350 0.30 -0.38 -7.86
CA ASN A 350 0.79 0.77 -7.09
C ASN A 350 0.50 2.10 -7.81
N ASP A 351 0.62 2.12 -9.14
CA ASP A 351 0.26 3.29 -9.94
C ASP A 351 -1.26 3.50 -9.98
N PHE A 352 -2.02 2.40 -10.02
CA PHE A 352 -3.47 2.47 -9.93
C PHE A 352 -3.93 2.98 -8.56
N LYS A 353 -3.32 2.51 -7.46
CA LYS A 353 -3.54 3.01 -6.10
C LYS A 353 -3.28 4.51 -6.00
N LYS A 354 -2.15 4.99 -6.53
CA LYS A 354 -1.85 6.44 -6.59
C LYS A 354 -2.90 7.21 -7.37
N THR A 355 -3.38 6.66 -8.48
CA THR A 355 -4.41 7.29 -9.31
C THR A 355 -5.76 7.34 -8.58
N ILE A 356 -6.15 6.28 -7.88
CA ILE A 356 -7.34 6.26 -7.01
C ILE A 356 -7.22 7.33 -5.93
N ASP A 357 -6.07 7.40 -5.26
CA ASP A 357 -5.85 8.35 -4.17
C ASP A 357 -5.97 9.79 -4.67
N GLN A 358 -5.38 10.11 -5.83
CA GLN A 358 -5.52 11.42 -6.48
C GLN A 358 -6.98 11.74 -6.84
N TYR A 359 -7.71 10.79 -7.45
CA TYR A 359 -9.12 10.97 -7.79
C TYR A 359 -9.98 11.23 -6.55
N VAL A 360 -9.75 10.46 -5.48
CA VAL A 360 -10.54 10.58 -4.26
C VAL A 360 -10.22 11.87 -3.53
N TRP A 361 -8.95 12.28 -3.52
CA TRP A 361 -8.56 13.56 -2.94
C TRP A 361 -9.18 14.74 -3.70
N ALA A 362 -9.18 14.70 -5.04
CA ALA A 362 -9.86 15.69 -5.86
C ALA A 362 -11.38 15.74 -5.58
N LYS A 363 -12.01 14.57 -5.42
CA LYS A 363 -13.44 14.47 -5.08
C LYS A 363 -13.74 14.99 -3.67
N TRP A 364 -12.88 14.69 -2.70
CA TRP A 364 -13.00 15.21 -1.33
C TRP A 364 -12.88 16.74 -1.30
N ASN A 365 -11.91 17.31 -1.99
CA ASN A 365 -11.78 18.77 -2.11
C ASN A 365 -13.02 19.40 -2.75
N GLY A 366 -13.61 18.77 -3.78
CA GLY A 366 -14.86 19.26 -4.37
C GLY A 366 -16.01 19.28 -3.35
N ILE A 367 -16.12 18.26 -2.51
CA ILE A 367 -17.13 18.19 -1.45
C ILE A 367 -16.86 19.23 -0.35
N TRP A 368 -15.60 19.41 0.04
CA TRP A 368 -15.18 20.40 1.02
C TRP A 368 -15.50 21.81 0.55
N ASN A 369 -15.07 22.16 -0.67
CA ASN A 369 -15.23 23.49 -1.24
C ASN A 369 -16.72 23.83 -1.46
N SER A 370 -17.52 22.89 -1.97
CA SER A 370 -18.96 23.15 -2.25
C SER A 370 -19.80 23.44 -1.00
N LYS A 371 -19.38 22.96 0.18
CA LYS A 371 -20.06 23.21 1.47
C LYS A 371 -19.54 24.44 2.20
N HIS A 372 -18.42 25.02 1.76
CA HIS A 372 -17.85 26.24 2.33
C HIS A 372 -18.18 27.50 1.52
N THR A 373 -18.53 27.39 0.24
CA THR A 373 -19.05 28.52 -0.56
C THR A 373 -20.47 28.93 -0.18
N SER A 374 -21.22 28.10 0.55
CA SER A 374 -22.61 28.39 0.97
C SER A 374 -22.71 29.25 2.25
N LEU A 375 -21.58 29.74 2.77
CA LEU A 375 -21.49 30.54 4.01
C LEU A 375 -20.96 31.97 3.76
N LEU A 376 -20.73 32.35 2.50
CA LEU A 376 -20.18 33.66 2.11
C LEU A 376 -21.10 34.47 1.16
N ASP A 377 -22.30 33.96 0.87
CA ASP A 377 -23.42 34.69 0.28
C ASP A 377 -24.53 34.80 1.33
#